data_AF-A0A0L6W6J3-F1
#
_entry.id   AF-A0A0L6W6J3-F1
#
_cell.length_a   1.000
_cell.length_b   1.000
_cell.length_c   1.000
_cell.angle_alpha   90.00
_cell.angle_beta   90.00
_cell.angle_gamma   90.00
#
_symmetry.space_group_name_H-M   'P 1'
#
loop_
_entity.id
_entity.type
_entity.pdbx_description
1 polymer ?
#
loop_
_entity_poly.entity_id
_entity_poly.type
_entity_poly.pdbx_seq_one_letter_code
_entity_poly.pdbx_strand_id
1 'polypeptide(L)'
;MLIYETKSGEKVYRMDNTIIVFFPGPRLVISTSRINGGIREDLEAVFNHCLPPEKCLVKNLPNGSAEQYLEQLAAKLHLPPKRTAGLLTAARMENIAIKAAGFQQLEVTALVTAGVDVNGGRAGDPAAYHEADGQYTVLGGTINIILIINGNLSPYTLVRTVVTATEAKTAALQELMAPSRYSRGIATGSGTDQIIVVSNPSSLYRYTDAGKHSKLGELIGSAVKDAVKEALYKETGLGPERQRNFLARWARYGIKDEDFWQEARRDGAILSREMFIERLNRLAGEERLVTLAAALIHLLDEYTWGLLSAGLVMEIGEKLIQSFAGKVSTCNRVHDPPDYLSRLFIELTIKLLDSSAEFNC
;
A
#
# COMPACT_ATOMS: atom_id res chain seq x y z
N MET A 1 8.11 -18.89 17.65
CA MET A 1 9.40 -19.10 16.93
C MET A 1 10.14 -17.78 16.86
N LEU A 2 11.43 -17.73 17.25
CA LEU A 2 12.29 -16.57 17.00
C LEU A 2 12.53 -16.48 15.49
N ILE A 3 12.22 -15.33 14.88
CA ILE A 3 12.34 -15.13 13.43
C ILE A 3 13.41 -14.10 13.06
N TYR A 4 13.80 -13.23 14.00
CA TYR A 4 14.83 -12.21 13.78
C TYR A 4 15.36 -11.69 15.12
N GLU A 5 16.62 -11.28 15.16
CA GLU A 5 17.24 -10.56 16.27
C GLU A 5 18.03 -9.38 15.68
N THR A 6 17.80 -8.17 16.21
CA THR A 6 18.45 -6.95 15.74
C THR A 6 19.85 -6.79 16.34
N LYS A 7 20.65 -5.86 15.81
CA LYS A 7 21.97 -5.54 16.36
C LYS A 7 21.93 -4.97 17.78
N SER A 8 20.83 -4.33 18.18
CA SER A 8 20.62 -3.83 19.55
C SER A 8 19.99 -4.85 20.50
N GLY A 9 19.76 -6.09 20.05
CA GLY A 9 19.29 -7.22 20.87
C GLY A 9 17.79 -7.33 21.03
N GLU A 10 16.99 -6.60 20.23
CA GLU A 10 15.55 -6.82 20.17
C GLU A 10 15.25 -8.17 19.51
N LYS A 11 14.43 -8.99 20.17
CA LYS A 11 14.09 -10.33 19.68
C LYS A 11 12.68 -10.35 19.12
N VAL A 12 12.56 -10.79 17.87
CA VAL A 12 11.31 -10.82 17.11
C VAL A 12 10.79 -12.24 17.07
N TYR A 13 9.64 -12.48 17.68
CA TYR A 13 8.98 -13.78 17.68
C TYR A 13 7.70 -13.74 16.86
N ARG A 14 7.44 -14.82 16.13
CA ARG A 14 6.11 -15.15 15.61
C ARG A 14 5.45 -16.16 16.54
N MET A 15 4.31 -15.80 17.10
CA MET A 15 3.44 -16.64 17.93
C MET A 15 2.03 -16.61 17.33
N ASP A 16 1.65 -17.70 16.66
CA ASP A 16 0.42 -17.81 15.88
C ASP A 16 0.24 -16.59 14.95
N ASN A 17 -0.84 -15.83 15.17
CA ASN A 17 -1.20 -14.62 14.43
C ASN A 17 -0.62 -13.34 15.04
N THR A 18 0.50 -13.43 15.77
CA THR A 18 1.14 -12.27 16.40
C THR A 18 2.64 -12.23 16.12
N ILE A 19 3.14 -11.06 15.76
CA ILE A 19 4.57 -10.72 15.80
C ILE A 19 4.84 -9.92 17.05
N ILE A 20 5.78 -10.38 17.88
CA ILE A 20 6.15 -9.75 19.16
C ILE A 20 7.61 -9.36 19.10
N VAL A 21 7.92 -8.13 19.51
CA VAL A 21 9.28 -7.62 19.66
C VAL A 21 9.55 -7.41 21.15
N PHE A 22 10.46 -8.19 21.73
CA PHE A 22 10.91 -8.03 23.11
C PHE A 22 12.11 -7.10 23.17
N PHE A 23 12.12 -6.20 24.15
CA PHE A 23 13.23 -5.29 24.38
C PHE A 23 14.23 -5.88 25.36
N PRO A 24 15.55 -5.83 25.06
CA PRO A 24 16.57 -6.35 25.97
C PRO A 24 16.88 -5.38 27.12
N GLY A 25 16.29 -4.19 27.11
CA GLY A 25 16.49 -3.13 28.11
C GLY A 25 15.62 -1.91 27.77
N PRO A 26 15.82 -0.77 28.45
CA PRO A 26 15.02 0.44 28.21
C PRO A 26 15.04 0.88 26.74
N ARG A 27 13.87 1.26 26.23
CA ARG A 27 13.68 1.77 24.87
C ARG A 27 12.81 3.00 24.87
N LEU A 28 13.20 3.99 24.06
CA LEU A 28 12.40 5.17 23.79
C LEU A 28 11.52 4.86 22.56
N VAL A 29 10.22 4.82 22.78
CA VAL A 29 9.22 4.38 21.80
C VAL A 29 8.25 5.52 21.48
N ILE A 30 7.89 5.69 20.21
CA ILE A 30 6.70 6.45 19.77
C ILE A 30 5.75 5.51 19.03
N SER A 31 4.45 5.59 19.29
CA SER A 31 3.48 4.64 18.75
C SER A 31 2.10 5.24 18.50
N THR A 32 1.44 4.78 17.43
CA THR A 32 0.00 5.02 17.16
C THR A 32 -0.91 3.91 17.73
N SER A 33 -0.37 3.02 18.56
CA SER A 33 -1.12 2.01 19.31
C SER A 33 -2.20 2.65 20.17
N ARG A 34 -3.35 1.97 20.28
CA ARG A 34 -4.45 2.42 21.13
C ARG A 34 -4.23 2.11 22.61
N ILE A 35 -3.37 1.13 22.91
CA ILE A 35 -2.89 0.86 24.27
C ILE A 35 -1.46 1.37 24.42
N ASN A 36 -1.19 2.13 25.48
CA ASN A 36 0.14 2.68 25.78
C ASN A 36 0.83 3.38 24.59
N GLY A 37 0.05 4.05 23.73
CA GLY A 37 0.54 4.83 22.60
C GLY A 37 1.20 6.15 23.01
N GLY A 38 1.61 6.95 22.02
CA GLY A 38 2.39 8.17 22.26
C GLY A 38 3.86 7.84 22.53
N ILE A 39 4.57 8.75 23.23
CA ILE A 39 5.98 8.58 23.58
C ILE A 39 6.10 7.89 24.95
N ARG A 40 6.86 6.79 25.02
CA ARG A 40 7.06 5.98 26.24
C ARG A 40 8.50 5.50 26.35
N GLU A 41 8.97 5.32 27.59
CA GLU A 41 10.31 4.78 27.89
C GLU A 41 10.27 3.50 28.76
N ASP A 42 9.08 3.13 29.21
CA ASP A 42 8.84 2.06 30.18
C ASP A 42 8.31 0.78 29.55
N LEU A 43 8.10 0.75 28.23
CA LEU A 43 7.61 -0.45 27.54
C LEU A 43 8.68 -1.56 27.57
N GLU A 44 8.23 -2.80 27.65
CA GLU A 44 9.08 -4.00 27.64
C GLU A 44 8.95 -4.80 26.34
N ALA A 45 7.82 -4.65 25.65
CA ALA A 45 7.56 -5.28 24.37
C ALA A 45 6.59 -4.46 23.52
N VAL A 46 6.59 -4.75 22.23
CA VAL A 46 5.55 -4.29 21.30
C VAL A 46 5.10 -5.44 20.43
N PHE A 47 3.88 -5.40 19.91
CA PHE A 47 3.39 -6.44 19.01
C PHE A 47 2.54 -5.90 17.86
N ASN A 48 2.40 -6.72 16.83
CA ASN A 48 1.46 -6.56 15.74
C ASN A 48 0.65 -7.85 15.61
N HIS A 49 -0.68 -7.76 15.59
CA HIS A 49 -1.57 -8.91 15.64
C HIS A 49 -2.56 -8.92 14.49
N CYS A 50 -2.65 -10.06 13.79
CA CYS A 50 -3.64 -10.27 12.75
C CYS A 50 -4.98 -10.69 13.38
N LEU A 51 -6.03 -9.88 13.16
CA LEU A 51 -7.39 -10.25 13.51
C LEU A 51 -7.90 -11.32 12.54
N PRO A 52 -8.67 -12.33 13.02
CA PRO A 52 -9.42 -13.21 12.15
C PRO A 52 -10.43 -12.44 11.29
N PRO A 53 -10.76 -12.90 10.06
CA PRO A 53 -11.71 -12.21 9.17
C PRO A 53 -13.05 -11.88 9.82
N GLU A 54 -13.58 -12.77 10.67
CA GLU A 54 -14.83 -12.56 11.41
C GLU A 54 -14.79 -11.40 12.44
N LYS A 55 -13.59 -10.97 12.85
CA LYS A 55 -13.36 -9.92 13.86
C LYS A 55 -12.78 -8.63 13.29
N CYS A 56 -12.71 -8.49 11.97
CA CYS A 56 -12.18 -7.29 11.30
C CYS A 56 -13.03 -6.02 11.50
N LEU A 57 -14.19 -6.11 12.18
CA LEU A 57 -15.00 -4.97 12.60
C LEU A 57 -14.92 -4.82 14.12
N VAL A 58 -14.71 -3.59 14.62
CA VAL A 58 -14.60 -3.32 16.08
C VAL A 58 -15.82 -3.81 16.86
N LYS A 59 -17.03 -3.70 16.30
CA LYS A 59 -18.26 -4.24 16.91
C LYS A 59 -18.24 -5.75 17.14
N ASN A 60 -17.38 -6.48 16.43
CA ASN A 60 -17.19 -7.93 16.57
C ASN A 60 -16.04 -8.27 17.54
N LEU A 61 -15.33 -7.27 18.06
CA LEU A 61 -14.37 -7.48 19.13
C LEU A 61 -15.11 -7.65 20.47
N PRO A 62 -14.54 -8.41 21.43
CA PRO A 62 -15.08 -8.49 22.78
C PRO A 62 -15.33 -7.09 23.34
N ASN A 63 -16.56 -6.86 23.82
CA ASN A 63 -17.04 -5.57 24.36
C ASN A 63 -17.02 -4.38 23.38
N GLY A 64 -16.79 -4.61 22.08
CA GLY A 64 -16.76 -3.54 21.08
C GLY A 64 -15.59 -2.55 21.22
N SER A 65 -14.50 -2.91 21.91
CA SER A 65 -13.34 -2.05 22.13
C SER A 65 -12.05 -2.71 21.65
N ALA A 66 -11.32 -2.00 20.79
CA ALA A 66 -10.00 -2.43 20.32
C ALA A 66 -8.95 -2.36 21.44
N GLU A 67 -9.06 -1.38 22.34
CA GLU A 67 -8.21 -1.19 23.51
C GLU A 67 -8.33 -2.39 24.45
N GLN A 68 -9.56 -2.74 24.85
CA GLN A 68 -9.80 -3.88 25.73
C GLN A 68 -9.35 -5.19 25.09
N TYR A 69 -9.56 -5.36 23.77
CA TYR A 69 -9.05 -6.51 23.04
C TYR A 69 -7.52 -6.60 23.11
N LEU A 70 -6.82 -5.48 22.86
CA LEU A 70 -5.36 -5.43 22.90
C LEU A 70 -4.81 -5.69 24.31
N GLU A 71 -5.45 -5.18 25.36
CA GLU A 71 -5.06 -5.44 26.75
C GLU A 71 -5.21 -6.92 27.13
N GLN A 72 -6.35 -7.53 26.76
CA GLN A 72 -6.61 -8.96 26.97
C GLN A 72 -5.64 -9.83 26.17
N LEU A 73 -5.34 -9.43 24.93
CA LEU A 73 -4.38 -10.12 24.08
C LEU A 73 -2.97 -10.04 24.68
N ALA A 74 -2.53 -8.87 25.16
CA ALA A 74 -1.25 -8.74 25.85
C ALA A 74 -1.15 -9.70 27.04
N ALA A 75 -2.19 -9.75 27.89
CA ALA A 75 -2.24 -10.69 29.01
C ALA A 75 -2.18 -12.17 28.56
N LYS A 76 -2.91 -12.53 27.49
CA LYS A 76 -2.91 -13.88 26.90
C LYS A 76 -1.54 -14.27 26.33
N LEU A 77 -0.79 -13.31 25.80
CA LEU A 77 0.56 -13.49 25.30
C LEU A 77 1.62 -13.46 26.41
N HIS A 78 1.19 -13.40 27.68
CA HIS A 78 2.06 -13.24 28.86
C HIS A 78 2.94 -11.98 28.80
N LEU A 79 2.45 -10.93 28.16
CA LEU A 79 3.06 -9.61 28.12
C LEU A 79 2.42 -8.70 29.17
N PRO A 80 3.18 -7.84 29.87
CA PRO A 80 2.63 -6.89 30.84
C PRO A 80 1.73 -5.86 30.15
N PRO A 81 0.40 -5.84 30.39
CA PRO A 81 -0.52 -5.02 29.58
C PRO A 81 -0.26 -3.52 29.67
N LYS A 82 0.22 -3.02 30.82
CA LYS A 82 0.56 -1.59 31.02
C LYS A 82 1.92 -1.18 30.45
N ARG A 83 2.74 -2.16 30.03
CA ARG A 83 4.10 -1.95 29.52
C ARG A 83 4.29 -2.54 28.13
N THR A 84 3.18 -2.67 27.39
CA THR A 84 3.16 -3.25 26.04
C THR A 84 2.28 -2.41 25.13
N ALA A 85 2.78 -2.02 23.97
CA ALA A 85 1.97 -1.40 22.92
C ALA A 85 1.67 -2.41 21.80
N GLY A 86 0.50 -2.31 21.18
CA GLY A 86 -0.01 -3.32 20.26
C GLY A 86 -0.72 -2.73 19.04
N LEU A 87 -0.42 -3.29 17.87
CA LEU A 87 -1.08 -2.96 16.61
C LEU A 87 -2.04 -4.07 16.20
N LEU A 88 -3.09 -3.70 15.46
CA LEU A 88 -4.02 -4.65 14.84
C LEU A 88 -3.93 -4.55 13.32
N THR A 89 -4.06 -5.67 12.63
CA THR A 89 -4.07 -5.73 11.18
C THR A 89 -4.95 -6.86 10.65
N ALA A 90 -5.32 -6.77 9.38
CA ALA A 90 -5.89 -7.89 8.63
C ALA A 90 -4.83 -8.63 7.79
N ALA A 91 -3.63 -8.07 7.65
CA ALA A 91 -2.52 -8.68 6.93
C ALA A 91 -1.94 -9.83 7.74
N ARG A 92 -1.59 -10.93 7.07
CA ARG A 92 -1.18 -12.16 7.75
C ARG A 92 0.24 -12.04 8.30
N MET A 93 0.46 -12.51 9.52
CA MET A 93 1.79 -12.44 10.16
C MET A 93 2.85 -13.31 9.48
N GLU A 94 2.44 -14.30 8.67
CA GLU A 94 3.34 -15.07 7.81
C GLU A 94 3.94 -14.25 6.66
N ASN A 95 3.25 -13.19 6.25
CA ASN A 95 3.64 -12.30 5.15
C ASN A 95 4.48 -11.11 5.62
N ILE A 96 4.97 -11.14 6.86
CA ILE A 96 5.86 -10.10 7.37
C ILE A 96 7.11 -9.97 6.48
N ALA A 97 7.46 -8.73 6.18
CA ALA A 97 8.74 -8.35 5.60
C ALA A 97 9.64 -7.75 6.69
N ILE A 98 10.89 -8.20 6.74
CA ILE A 98 11.90 -7.66 7.67
C ILE A 98 13.08 -7.17 6.81
N LYS A 99 13.34 -5.87 6.86
CA LYS A 99 14.47 -5.24 6.15
C LYS A 99 15.32 -4.45 7.13
N ALA A 100 16.61 -4.76 7.14
CA ALA A 100 17.61 -3.98 7.85
C ALA A 100 18.46 -3.20 6.86
N ALA A 101 18.73 -1.93 7.17
CA ALA A 101 19.67 -1.09 6.48
C ALA A 101 20.64 -0.50 7.50
N GLY A 102 21.94 -0.51 7.17
CA GLY A 102 22.99 -0.09 8.12
C GLY A 102 24.06 0.77 7.47
N PHE A 103 24.64 1.66 8.26
CA PHE A 103 25.81 2.44 7.90
C PHE A 103 26.69 2.65 9.14
N GLN A 104 27.92 2.13 9.10
CA GLN A 104 28.82 2.10 10.25
C GLN A 104 28.15 1.44 11.48
N GLN A 105 27.99 2.17 12.59
CA GLN A 105 27.34 1.67 13.80
C GLN A 105 25.82 1.76 13.75
N LEU A 106 25.25 2.63 12.90
CA LEU A 106 23.82 2.84 12.77
C LEU A 106 23.15 1.68 12.02
N GLU A 107 22.06 1.17 12.56
CA GLU A 107 21.17 0.19 11.93
C GLU A 107 19.71 0.60 12.14
N VAL A 108 18.93 0.46 11.07
CA VAL A 108 17.48 0.62 11.06
C VAL A 108 16.88 -0.69 10.56
N THR A 109 16.00 -1.31 11.34
CA THR A 109 15.25 -2.50 10.96
C THR A 109 13.76 -2.18 10.88
N ALA A 110 13.17 -2.35 9.69
CA ALA A 110 11.73 -2.23 9.48
C ALA A 110 11.08 -3.61 9.44
N LEU A 111 10.07 -3.81 10.28
CA LEU A 111 9.18 -4.97 10.30
C LEU A 111 7.81 -4.52 9.80
N VAL A 112 7.37 -5.04 8.66
CA VAL A 112 6.18 -4.54 7.98
C VAL A 112 5.22 -5.66 7.62
N THR A 113 3.95 -5.45 7.88
CA THR A 113 2.83 -6.21 7.30
C THR A 113 1.95 -5.23 6.54
N ALA A 114 1.56 -5.54 5.32
CA ALA A 114 0.90 -4.57 4.45
C ALA A 114 -0.14 -5.24 3.56
N GLY A 115 -1.34 -4.65 3.49
CA GLY A 115 -2.38 -5.00 2.51
C GLY A 115 -3.26 -3.79 2.23
N VAL A 116 -3.47 -3.49 0.94
CA VAL A 116 -4.19 -2.27 0.50
C VAL A 116 -5.27 -2.52 -0.56
N ASP A 117 -5.44 -3.76 -1.02
CA ASP A 117 -6.42 -4.10 -2.07
C ASP A 117 -7.87 -3.77 -1.68
N VAL A 118 -8.18 -3.79 -0.38
CA VAL A 118 -9.53 -3.55 0.15
C VAL A 118 -9.76 -2.11 0.58
N ASN A 119 -8.79 -1.49 1.26
CA ASN A 119 -8.96 -0.17 1.89
C ASN A 119 -7.81 0.82 1.65
N GLY A 120 -7.00 0.58 0.61
CA GLY A 120 -5.99 1.53 0.14
C GLY A 120 -6.63 2.91 -0.03
N GLY A 121 -6.03 3.92 0.58
CA GLY A 121 -6.57 5.26 0.65
C GLY A 121 -5.51 6.30 0.35
N ARG A 122 -5.94 7.42 -0.22
CA ARG A 122 -5.10 8.59 -0.47
C ARG A 122 -5.46 9.70 0.51
N ALA A 123 -4.44 10.37 1.04
CA ALA A 123 -4.65 11.54 1.87
C ALA A 123 -5.45 12.61 1.09
N GLY A 124 -6.56 13.05 1.66
CA GLY A 124 -7.51 13.96 0.99
C GLY A 124 -8.68 13.27 0.29
N ASP A 125 -8.73 11.93 0.24
CA ASP A 125 -9.93 11.21 -0.20
C ASP A 125 -11.13 11.47 0.73
N PRO A 126 -12.37 11.31 0.25
CA PRO A 126 -13.56 11.41 1.07
C PRO A 126 -13.53 10.45 2.27
N ALA A 127 -13.92 10.95 3.45
CA ALA A 127 -14.01 10.13 4.65
C ALA A 127 -15.12 9.07 4.51
N ALA A 128 -14.84 7.84 4.94
CA ALA A 128 -15.82 6.74 4.92
C ALA A 128 -16.79 6.78 6.11
N TYR A 129 -16.47 7.53 7.16
CA TYR A 129 -17.32 7.70 8.34
C TYR A 129 -17.06 9.07 8.99
N HIS A 130 -18.02 9.52 9.78
CA HIS A 130 -17.87 10.63 10.71
C HIS A 130 -17.76 10.06 12.13
N GLU A 131 -16.76 10.48 12.90
CA GLU A 131 -16.65 10.10 14.31
C GLU A 131 -17.54 11.00 15.16
N ALA A 132 -18.43 10.39 15.95
CA ALA A 132 -19.19 11.06 17.00
C ALA A 132 -18.96 10.31 18.32
N ASP A 133 -18.45 11.01 19.33
CA ASP A 133 -18.21 10.48 20.68
C ASP A 133 -17.42 9.15 20.71
N GLY A 134 -16.36 9.04 19.90
CA GLY A 134 -15.49 7.86 19.85
C GLY A 134 -16.04 6.66 19.07
N GLN A 135 -17.21 6.79 18.42
CA GLN A 135 -17.77 5.74 17.56
C GLN A 135 -17.32 5.91 16.11
N TYR A 136 -16.71 4.86 15.55
CA TYR A 136 -16.29 4.82 14.15
C TYR A 136 -16.33 3.38 13.59
N THR A 137 -16.36 3.27 12.26
CA THR A 137 -16.28 1.97 11.56
C THR A 137 -14.85 1.68 11.14
N VAL A 138 -14.29 0.56 11.59
CA VAL A 138 -12.98 0.09 11.12
C VAL A 138 -13.17 -0.70 9.84
N LEU A 139 -12.42 -0.33 8.80
CA LEU A 139 -12.35 -1.05 7.54
C LEU A 139 -11.06 -1.87 7.51
N GLY A 140 -11.16 -3.16 7.18
CA GLY A 140 -10.02 -4.08 7.14
C GLY A 140 -9.02 -3.78 6.03
N GLY A 141 -7.77 -4.19 6.24
CA GLY A 141 -6.58 -3.87 5.43
C GLY A 141 -5.72 -2.82 6.14
N THR A 142 -4.41 -2.99 6.24
CA THR A 142 -3.55 -1.95 6.83
C THR A 142 -2.08 -2.16 6.49
N ILE A 143 -1.30 -1.10 6.58
CA ILE A 143 0.15 -1.11 6.60
C ILE A 143 0.60 -0.80 8.03
N ASN A 144 1.11 -1.83 8.71
CA ASN A 144 1.70 -1.70 10.04
C ASN A 144 3.21 -1.78 9.96
N ILE A 145 3.89 -0.81 10.57
CA ILE A 145 5.35 -0.70 10.57
C ILE A 145 5.85 -0.71 12.02
N ILE A 146 6.71 -1.66 12.38
CA ILE A 146 7.55 -1.57 13.58
C ILE A 146 8.96 -1.25 13.11
N LEU A 147 9.47 -0.08 13.47
CA LEU A 147 10.77 0.43 13.06
C LEU A 147 11.71 0.45 14.27
N ILE A 148 12.81 -0.28 14.20
CA ILE A 148 13.78 -0.39 15.29
C ILE A 148 15.07 0.31 14.87
N ILE A 149 15.55 1.24 15.69
CA ILE A 149 16.73 2.05 15.46
C ILE A 149 17.68 1.83 16.64
N ASN A 150 18.88 1.32 16.37
CA ASN A 150 19.83 0.97 17.43
C ASN A 150 20.52 2.19 18.09
N GLY A 151 20.20 3.41 17.64
CA GLY A 151 20.74 4.69 18.10
C GLY A 151 19.88 5.39 19.16
N ASN A 152 20.49 6.35 19.85
CA ASN A 152 19.83 7.23 20.81
C ASN A 152 19.24 8.44 20.07
N LEU A 153 17.94 8.66 20.16
CA LEU A 153 17.27 9.76 19.47
C LEU A 153 16.82 10.85 20.46
N SER A 154 16.89 12.11 20.05
CA SER A 154 16.15 13.15 20.76
C SER A 154 14.64 12.98 20.52
N PRO A 155 13.75 13.47 21.42
CA PRO A 155 12.31 13.35 21.25
C PRO A 155 11.79 13.91 19.91
N TYR A 156 12.34 15.04 19.45
CA TYR A 156 11.94 15.62 18.17
C TYR A 156 12.45 14.79 16.97
N THR A 157 13.61 14.14 17.10
CA THR A 157 14.14 13.23 16.06
C THR A 157 13.29 11.99 15.98
N LEU A 158 12.88 11.44 17.13
CA LEU A 158 11.92 10.33 17.22
C LEU A 158 10.61 10.68 16.50
N VAL A 159 10.04 11.86 16.73
CA VAL A 159 8.85 12.31 15.97
C VAL A 159 9.15 12.43 14.47
N ARG A 160 10.31 12.99 14.09
CA ARG A 160 10.71 13.08 12.67
C ARG A 160 10.78 11.72 11.97
N THR A 161 11.18 10.65 12.67
CA THR A 161 11.22 9.30 12.08
C THR A 161 9.85 8.85 11.55
N VAL A 162 8.75 9.21 12.24
CA VAL A 162 7.39 8.87 11.82
C VAL A 162 7.04 9.54 10.49
N VAL A 163 7.45 10.80 10.31
CA VAL A 163 7.26 11.53 9.05
C VAL A 163 8.01 10.83 7.92
N THR A 164 9.30 10.55 8.10
CA THR A 164 10.13 9.95 7.05
C THR A 164 9.69 8.53 6.71
N ALA A 165 9.28 7.73 7.70
CA ALA A 165 8.70 6.41 7.46
C ALA A 165 7.37 6.48 6.69
N THR A 166 6.53 7.49 6.99
CA THR A 166 5.26 7.71 6.29
C THR A 166 5.48 8.10 4.82
N GLU A 167 6.45 8.97 4.55
CA GLU A 167 6.85 9.34 3.20
C GLU A 167 7.43 8.16 2.43
N ALA A 168 8.25 7.32 3.08
CA ALA A 168 8.83 6.11 2.49
C ALA A 168 7.75 5.08 2.09
N LYS A 169 6.78 4.84 2.98
CA LYS A 169 5.59 4.03 2.70
C LYS A 169 4.81 4.59 1.50
N THR A 170 4.59 5.90 1.47
CA THR A 170 3.89 6.57 0.37
C THR A 170 4.64 6.40 -0.95
N ALA A 171 5.96 6.57 -0.93
CA ALA A 171 6.80 6.35 -2.11
C ALA A 171 6.74 4.90 -2.61
N ALA A 172 6.71 3.91 -1.72
CA ALA A 172 6.52 2.51 -2.10
C ALA A 172 5.21 2.29 -2.86
N LEU A 173 4.10 2.84 -2.34
CA LEU A 173 2.78 2.75 -2.98
C LEU A 173 2.73 3.51 -4.30
N GLN A 174 3.39 4.67 -4.37
CA GLN A 174 3.52 5.48 -5.58
C GLN A 174 4.27 4.71 -6.68
N GLU A 175 5.42 4.14 -6.37
CA GLU A 175 6.22 3.35 -7.32
C GLU A 175 5.48 2.09 -7.80
N LEU A 176 4.56 1.56 -6.99
CA LEU A 176 3.69 0.43 -7.36
C LEU A 176 2.36 0.86 -8.01
N MET A 177 2.09 2.16 -8.15
CA MET A 177 0.78 2.70 -8.57
C MET A 177 -0.39 2.02 -7.84
N ALA A 178 -0.25 1.81 -6.53
CA ALA A 178 -1.27 1.17 -5.72
C ALA A 178 -2.57 2.01 -5.77
N PRO A 179 -3.71 1.45 -6.16
CA PRO A 179 -4.93 2.25 -6.36
C PRO A 179 -5.50 2.69 -5.01
N SER A 180 -5.98 3.94 -4.94
CA SER A 180 -6.99 4.27 -3.93
C SER A 180 -8.28 3.50 -4.24
N ARG A 181 -8.98 3.09 -3.18
CA ARG A 181 -10.31 2.47 -3.25
C ARG A 181 -11.45 3.49 -3.14
N TYR A 182 -11.11 4.77 -2.96
CA TYR A 182 -12.06 5.86 -2.73
C TYR A 182 -11.97 6.97 -3.77
N SER A 183 -10.95 6.97 -4.62
CA SER A 183 -10.77 7.91 -5.72
C SER A 183 -10.01 7.27 -6.87
N ARG A 184 -9.90 8.00 -7.98
CA ARG A 184 -9.02 7.64 -9.11
C ARG A 184 -7.54 7.82 -8.75
N GLY A 185 -7.17 8.29 -7.55
CA GLY A 185 -5.79 8.58 -7.17
C GLY A 185 -4.94 7.35 -6.80
N ILE A 186 -3.66 7.59 -6.58
CA ILE A 186 -2.72 6.60 -6.02
C ILE A 186 -2.79 6.67 -4.49
N ALA A 187 -2.93 5.51 -3.84
CA ALA A 187 -2.95 5.37 -2.40
C ALA A 187 -1.65 5.89 -1.76
N THR A 188 -1.77 6.58 -0.64
CA THR A 188 -0.63 7.03 0.19
C THR A 188 -0.48 6.18 1.45
N GLY A 189 -1.41 5.26 1.66
CA GLY A 189 -1.49 4.35 2.80
C GLY A 189 -2.76 3.51 2.72
N SER A 190 -3.16 2.97 3.85
CA SER A 190 -4.56 2.58 4.11
C SER A 190 -5.26 3.62 4.99
N GLY A 191 -6.57 3.45 5.20
CA GLY A 191 -7.32 4.23 6.18
C GLY A 191 -6.96 3.96 7.65
N THR A 192 -6.12 2.95 7.95
CA THR A 192 -5.85 2.50 9.33
C THR A 192 -4.38 2.17 9.59
N ASP A 193 -3.45 2.77 8.84
CA ASP A 193 -2.02 2.51 8.99
C ASP A 193 -1.53 2.81 10.41
N GLN A 194 -0.71 1.92 10.96
CA GLN A 194 -0.12 2.11 12.28
C GLN A 194 1.40 2.00 12.25
N ILE A 195 2.05 2.70 13.19
CA ILE A 195 3.50 2.70 13.30
C ILE A 195 3.94 2.67 14.76
N ILE A 196 4.99 1.90 15.02
CA ILE A 196 5.78 1.92 16.25
C ILE A 196 7.22 2.20 15.85
N VAL A 197 7.85 3.20 16.45
CA VAL A 197 9.29 3.42 16.32
C VAL A 197 9.94 3.20 17.67
N VAL A 198 10.97 2.36 17.69
CA VAL A 198 11.75 1.96 18.86
C VAL A 198 13.18 2.48 18.69
N SER A 199 13.68 3.23 19.67
CA SER A 199 15.07 3.70 19.70
C SER A 199 15.77 3.26 20.98
N ASN A 200 17.10 3.18 20.94
CA ASN A 200 17.92 2.73 22.06
C ASN A 200 18.53 3.94 22.81
N PRO A 201 17.92 4.42 23.91
CA PRO A 201 18.43 5.57 24.66
C PRO A 201 19.78 5.31 25.33
N SER A 202 20.15 4.04 25.54
CA SER A 202 21.45 3.63 26.10
C SER A 202 22.58 3.60 25.07
N SER A 203 22.30 3.85 23.79
CA SER A 203 23.32 3.89 22.75
C SER A 203 24.25 5.10 22.94
N LEU A 204 25.56 4.88 22.76
CA LEU A 204 26.58 5.95 22.77
C LEU A 204 26.43 6.90 21.56
N TYR A 205 25.78 6.42 20.50
CA TYR A 205 25.59 7.18 19.26
C TYR A 205 24.25 7.89 19.27
N ARG A 206 24.29 9.22 19.45
CA ARG A 206 23.10 10.08 19.44
C ARG A 206 22.86 10.66 18.04
N TYR A 207 21.63 10.55 17.56
CA TYR A 207 21.19 11.12 16.29
C TYR A 207 20.11 12.18 16.51
N THR A 208 20.29 13.30 15.83
CA THR A 208 19.50 14.54 16.00
C THR A 208 18.78 14.97 14.72
N ASP A 209 18.91 14.19 13.65
CA ASP A 209 18.21 14.40 12.38
C ASP A 209 17.85 13.04 11.79
N ALA A 210 16.58 12.91 11.40
CA ALA A 210 16.03 11.75 10.71
C ALA A 210 15.35 12.16 9.38
N GLY A 211 15.55 13.40 8.93
CA GLY A 211 15.08 13.87 7.63
C GLY A 211 15.91 13.30 6.47
N LYS A 212 15.42 13.48 5.24
CA LYS A 212 15.95 12.87 4.01
C LYS A 212 17.40 13.24 3.66
N HIS A 213 17.94 14.32 4.23
CA HIS A 213 19.35 14.71 4.06
C HIS A 213 20.30 14.02 5.04
N SER A 214 19.77 13.39 6.09
CA SER A 214 20.55 12.68 7.09
C SER A 214 20.72 11.21 6.72
N LYS A 215 21.82 10.59 7.16
CA LYS A 215 22.02 9.15 6.97
C LYS A 215 20.95 8.32 7.68
N LEU A 216 20.49 8.74 8.87
CA LEU A 216 19.38 8.08 9.56
C LEU A 216 18.10 8.12 8.71
N GLY A 217 17.75 9.29 8.16
CA GLY A 217 16.58 9.41 7.29
C GLY A 217 16.68 8.61 6.00
N GLU A 218 17.86 8.53 5.39
CA GLU A 218 18.13 7.66 4.23
C GLU A 218 17.90 6.16 4.56
N LEU A 219 18.42 5.69 5.70
CA LEU A 219 18.26 4.30 6.13
C LEU A 219 16.80 3.98 6.51
N ILE A 220 16.10 4.90 7.17
CA ILE A 220 14.66 4.77 7.42
C ILE A 220 13.91 4.69 6.09
N GLY A 221 14.20 5.60 5.17
CA GLY A 221 13.55 5.69 3.88
C GLY A 221 13.69 4.41 3.06
N SER A 222 14.92 3.90 2.92
CA SER A 222 15.21 2.68 2.18
C SER A 222 14.62 1.44 2.84
N ALA A 223 14.87 1.21 4.14
CA ALA A 223 14.38 0.03 4.86
C ALA A 223 12.85 -0.06 4.85
N VAL A 224 12.15 1.05 5.11
CA VAL A 224 10.68 1.08 5.11
C VAL A 224 10.13 0.88 3.71
N LYS A 225 10.68 1.57 2.69
CA LYS A 225 10.19 1.44 1.32
C LYS A 225 10.30 0.00 0.81
N ASP A 226 11.46 -0.63 1.02
CA ASP A 226 11.70 -2.01 0.60
C ASP A 226 10.83 -3.01 1.38
N ALA A 227 10.68 -2.83 2.69
CA ALA A 227 9.84 -3.68 3.51
C ALA A 227 8.35 -3.57 3.14
N VAL A 228 7.86 -2.36 2.86
CA VAL A 228 6.47 -2.15 2.40
C VAL A 228 6.22 -2.85 1.07
N LYS A 229 7.12 -2.71 0.09
CA LYS A 229 6.97 -3.40 -1.21
C LYS A 229 6.97 -4.92 -1.05
N GLU A 230 7.89 -5.47 -0.26
CA GLU A 230 7.93 -6.92 -0.03
C GLU A 230 6.68 -7.42 0.71
N ALA A 231 6.21 -6.68 1.73
CA ALA A 231 5.01 -7.07 2.48
C ALA A 231 3.76 -7.05 1.59
N LEU A 232 3.59 -6.02 0.74
CA LEU A 232 2.50 -5.93 -0.24
C LEU A 232 2.54 -7.08 -1.26
N TYR A 233 3.75 -7.43 -1.73
CA TYR A 233 3.93 -8.56 -2.63
C TYR A 233 3.57 -9.89 -1.97
N LYS A 234 4.03 -10.12 -0.73
CA LYS A 234 3.70 -11.34 0.03
C LYS A 234 2.21 -11.46 0.33
N GLU A 235 1.53 -10.34 0.62
CA GLU A 235 0.11 -10.36 1.00
C GLU A 235 -0.84 -10.53 -0.20
N THR A 236 -0.67 -9.75 -1.26
CA THR A 236 -1.62 -9.72 -2.40
C THR A 236 -0.96 -9.83 -3.78
N GLY A 237 0.34 -10.13 -3.83
CA GLY A 237 1.11 -10.11 -5.09
C GLY A 237 1.24 -8.71 -5.69
N LEU A 238 0.98 -7.64 -4.91
CA LEU A 238 1.13 -6.27 -5.40
C LEU A 238 2.61 -5.94 -5.58
N GLY A 239 3.07 -6.11 -6.82
CA GLY A 239 4.44 -5.87 -7.26
C GLY A 239 4.52 -5.49 -8.74
N PRO A 240 5.75 -5.35 -9.28
CA PRO A 240 5.96 -4.99 -10.69
C PRO A 240 5.24 -5.91 -11.67
N GLU A 241 5.19 -7.21 -11.42
CA GLU A 241 4.56 -8.21 -12.31
C GLU A 241 3.06 -7.98 -12.42
N ARG A 242 2.39 -7.76 -11.28
CA ARG A 242 0.95 -7.43 -11.25
C ARG A 242 0.65 -6.11 -11.93
N GLN A 243 1.56 -5.14 -11.83
CA GLN A 243 1.41 -3.80 -12.37
C GLN A 243 1.88 -3.69 -13.83
N ARG A 244 2.63 -4.66 -14.36
CA ARG A 244 2.93 -4.79 -15.79
C ARG A 244 1.75 -5.42 -16.54
N ASN A 245 0.58 -4.86 -16.33
CA ASN A 245 -0.69 -5.32 -16.87
C ASN A 245 -1.62 -4.11 -17.06
N PHE A 246 -2.09 -3.86 -18.29
CA PHE A 246 -2.88 -2.66 -18.56
C PHE A 246 -4.26 -2.69 -17.88
N LEU A 247 -4.86 -3.88 -17.67
CA LEU A 247 -6.13 -4.00 -16.95
C LEU A 247 -5.93 -3.58 -15.48
N ALA A 248 -4.83 -4.00 -14.86
CA ALA A 248 -4.48 -3.58 -13.50
C ALA A 248 -4.30 -2.05 -13.40
N ARG A 249 -3.72 -1.42 -14.44
CA ARG A 249 -3.57 0.04 -14.48
C ARG A 249 -4.91 0.76 -14.66
N TRP A 250 -5.72 0.31 -15.60
CA TRP A 250 -7.02 0.90 -15.94
C TRP A 250 -8.08 0.68 -14.86
N ALA A 251 -7.97 -0.37 -14.03
CA ALA A 251 -8.85 -0.63 -12.90
C ALA A 251 -8.94 0.55 -11.92
N ARG A 252 -7.89 1.38 -11.82
CA ARG A 252 -7.90 2.61 -11.01
C ARG A 252 -8.89 3.66 -11.51
N TYR A 253 -9.17 3.67 -12.82
CA TYR A 253 -10.19 4.52 -13.44
C TYR A 253 -11.58 3.85 -13.49
N GLY A 254 -11.72 2.67 -12.87
CA GLY A 254 -12.98 1.93 -12.80
C GLY A 254 -13.25 1.01 -13.99
N ILE A 255 -12.31 0.93 -14.94
CA ILE A 255 -12.43 0.07 -16.13
C ILE A 255 -12.14 -1.38 -15.74
N LYS A 256 -13.01 -2.29 -16.16
CA LYS A 256 -12.99 -3.73 -15.86
C LYS A 256 -12.98 -4.53 -17.15
N ASP A 257 -12.61 -5.79 -17.06
CA ASP A 257 -12.63 -6.74 -18.19
C ASP A 257 -14.02 -6.80 -18.87
N GLU A 258 -15.08 -6.60 -18.09
CA GLU A 258 -16.46 -6.57 -18.57
C GLU A 258 -16.73 -5.39 -19.52
N ASP A 259 -16.06 -4.24 -19.33
CA ASP A 259 -16.22 -3.08 -20.22
C ASP A 259 -15.65 -3.39 -21.62
N PHE A 260 -14.53 -4.11 -21.68
CA PHE A 260 -13.96 -4.60 -22.95
C PHE A 260 -14.90 -5.60 -23.63
N TRP A 261 -15.47 -6.54 -22.87
CA TRP A 261 -16.40 -7.54 -23.41
C TRP A 261 -17.69 -6.90 -23.94
N GLN A 262 -18.25 -5.93 -23.22
CA GLN A 262 -19.47 -5.24 -23.64
C GLN A 262 -19.27 -4.48 -24.95
N GLU A 263 -18.14 -3.80 -25.11
CA GLU A 263 -17.84 -3.09 -26.36
C GLU A 263 -17.56 -4.08 -27.50
N ALA A 264 -16.80 -5.15 -27.27
CA ALA A 264 -16.56 -6.20 -28.28
C ALA A 264 -17.87 -6.84 -28.77
N ARG A 265 -18.81 -7.10 -27.85
CA ARG A 265 -20.12 -7.63 -28.20
C ARG A 265 -20.95 -6.66 -29.05
N ARG A 266 -20.85 -5.34 -28.82
CA ARG A 266 -21.51 -4.33 -29.64
C ARG A 266 -20.94 -4.26 -31.05
N ASP A 267 -19.63 -4.47 -31.18
CA ASP A 267 -18.92 -4.52 -32.48
C ASP A 267 -19.13 -5.87 -33.22
N GLY A 268 -19.92 -6.78 -32.66
CA GLY A 268 -20.30 -8.03 -33.31
C GLY A 268 -19.32 -9.18 -33.09
N ALA A 269 -18.58 -9.19 -31.97
CA ALA A 269 -17.64 -10.26 -31.63
C ALA A 269 -18.26 -11.66 -31.76
N ILE A 270 -17.54 -12.53 -32.46
CA ILE A 270 -17.95 -13.93 -32.74
C ILE A 270 -17.53 -14.87 -31.59
N LEU A 271 -16.50 -14.48 -30.82
CA LEU A 271 -15.96 -15.29 -29.73
C LEU A 271 -16.95 -15.39 -28.55
N SER A 272 -16.91 -16.54 -27.84
CA SER A 272 -17.57 -16.62 -26.54
C SER A 272 -16.90 -15.70 -25.53
N ARG A 273 -17.64 -15.32 -24.49
CA ARG A 273 -17.14 -14.46 -23.41
C ARG A 273 -15.87 -15.04 -22.77
N GLU A 274 -15.87 -16.34 -22.50
CA GLU A 274 -14.74 -17.02 -21.85
C GLU A 274 -13.48 -16.92 -22.70
N MET A 275 -13.59 -17.21 -24.00
CA MET A 275 -12.45 -17.13 -24.93
C MET A 275 -11.96 -15.70 -25.11
N PHE A 276 -12.86 -14.72 -25.16
CA PHE A 276 -12.49 -13.31 -25.24
C PHE A 276 -11.69 -12.87 -24.01
N ILE A 277 -12.20 -13.17 -22.81
CA ILE A 277 -11.55 -12.78 -21.54
C ILE A 277 -10.19 -13.48 -21.40
N GLU A 278 -10.05 -14.72 -21.83
CA GLU A 278 -8.76 -15.41 -21.84
C GLU A 278 -7.75 -14.70 -22.75
N ARG A 279 -8.14 -14.35 -23.97
CA ARG A 279 -7.27 -13.62 -24.91
C ARG A 279 -6.93 -12.22 -24.40
N LEU A 280 -7.91 -11.50 -23.84
CA LEU A 280 -7.71 -10.19 -23.23
C LEU A 280 -6.66 -10.27 -22.10
N ASN A 281 -6.75 -11.27 -21.22
CA ASN A 281 -5.79 -11.46 -20.13
C ASN A 281 -4.36 -11.76 -20.61
N ARG A 282 -4.21 -12.47 -21.74
CA ARG A 282 -2.89 -12.68 -22.36
C ARG A 282 -2.34 -11.36 -22.93
N LEU A 283 -3.18 -10.59 -23.61
CA LEU A 283 -2.82 -9.30 -24.19
C LEU A 283 -2.54 -8.24 -23.10
N ALA A 284 -3.19 -8.35 -21.95
CA ALA A 284 -3.07 -7.43 -20.82
C ALA A 284 -1.62 -7.19 -20.37
N GLY A 285 -0.75 -8.21 -20.50
CA GLY A 285 0.66 -8.14 -20.16
C GLY A 285 1.61 -7.74 -21.30
N GLU A 286 1.09 -7.42 -22.49
CA GLU A 286 1.89 -6.99 -23.64
C GLU A 286 2.52 -5.62 -23.35
N GLU A 287 3.85 -5.55 -23.47
CA GLU A 287 4.64 -4.46 -22.92
C GLU A 287 4.35 -3.12 -23.60
N ARG A 288 4.07 -3.11 -24.91
CA ARG A 288 3.77 -1.87 -25.61
C ARG A 288 2.40 -1.31 -25.23
N LEU A 289 1.38 -2.15 -25.08
CA LEU A 289 0.06 -1.75 -24.60
C LEU A 289 0.07 -1.31 -23.13
N VAL A 290 0.85 -1.98 -22.28
CA VAL A 290 1.07 -1.54 -20.89
C VAL A 290 1.73 -0.15 -20.87
N THR A 291 2.71 0.09 -21.74
CA THR A 291 3.40 1.39 -21.86
C THR A 291 2.45 2.49 -22.34
N LEU A 292 1.61 2.20 -23.34
CA LEU A 292 0.57 3.12 -23.80
C LEU A 292 -0.42 3.45 -22.68
N ALA A 293 -0.92 2.43 -21.98
CA ALA A 293 -1.83 2.62 -20.86
C ALA A 293 -1.19 3.48 -19.75
N ALA A 294 0.08 3.23 -19.41
CA ALA A 294 0.80 4.02 -18.42
C ALA A 294 0.92 5.50 -18.82
N ALA A 295 1.23 5.79 -20.09
CA ALA A 295 1.31 7.15 -20.60
C ALA A 295 -0.05 7.87 -20.57
N LEU A 296 -1.11 7.21 -21.06
CA LEU A 296 -2.47 7.76 -21.04
C LEU A 296 -2.93 8.04 -19.62
N ILE A 297 -2.71 7.08 -18.71
CA ILE A 297 -3.08 7.20 -17.31
C ILE A 297 -2.34 8.37 -16.64
N HIS A 298 -1.07 8.59 -16.96
CA HIS A 298 -0.35 9.74 -16.40
C HIS A 298 -0.89 11.08 -16.92
N LEU A 299 -1.28 11.17 -18.19
CA LEU A 299 -1.98 12.36 -18.72
C LEU A 299 -3.31 12.59 -17.98
N LEU A 300 -4.06 11.52 -17.72
CA LEU A 300 -5.31 11.59 -16.96
C LEU A 300 -5.04 11.97 -15.50
N ASP A 301 -3.94 11.54 -14.90
CA ASP A 301 -3.53 11.97 -13.56
C ASP A 301 -3.29 13.48 -13.52
N GLU A 302 -2.44 14.00 -14.41
CA GLU A 302 -2.13 15.43 -14.48
C GLU A 302 -3.37 16.27 -14.79
N TYR A 303 -4.30 15.76 -15.61
CA TYR A 303 -5.63 16.36 -15.78
C TYR A 303 -6.40 16.44 -14.46
N THR A 304 -6.51 15.32 -13.73
CA THR A 304 -7.25 15.29 -12.45
C THR A 304 -6.60 16.16 -11.37
N TRP A 305 -5.30 16.41 -11.46
CA TRP A 305 -4.58 17.33 -10.57
C TRP A 305 -4.70 18.80 -10.99
N GLY A 306 -5.36 19.08 -12.13
CA GLY A 306 -5.53 20.43 -12.68
C GLY A 306 -4.27 21.00 -13.34
N LEU A 307 -3.28 20.15 -13.65
CA LEU A 307 -2.04 20.56 -14.31
C LEU A 307 -2.21 20.66 -15.83
N LEU A 308 -3.08 19.83 -16.42
CA LEU A 308 -3.36 19.82 -17.86
C LEU A 308 -4.83 20.11 -18.16
N SER A 309 -5.10 20.68 -19.34
CA SER A 309 -6.46 20.94 -19.81
C SER A 309 -7.06 19.71 -20.50
N ALA A 310 -8.39 19.57 -20.39
CA ALA A 310 -9.12 18.44 -20.99
C ALA A 310 -8.86 18.30 -22.50
N GLY A 311 -8.91 19.40 -23.25
CA GLY A 311 -8.73 19.40 -24.70
C GLY A 311 -7.37 18.85 -25.14
N LEU A 312 -6.28 19.32 -24.51
CA LEU A 312 -4.92 18.85 -24.85
C LEU A 312 -4.69 17.40 -24.43
N VAL A 313 -5.23 16.98 -23.29
CA VAL A 313 -5.13 15.58 -22.83
C VAL A 313 -5.82 14.63 -23.80
N MET A 314 -7.03 14.99 -24.27
CA MET A 314 -7.74 14.20 -25.28
C MET A 314 -6.99 14.19 -26.61
N GLU A 315 -6.51 15.34 -27.10
CA GLU A 315 -5.77 15.44 -28.37
C GLU A 315 -4.48 14.59 -28.35
N ILE A 316 -3.65 14.74 -27.31
CA ILE A 316 -2.39 14.01 -27.21
C ILE A 316 -2.64 12.52 -26.95
N GLY A 317 -3.60 12.18 -26.07
CA GLY A 317 -3.96 10.79 -25.80
C GLY A 317 -4.47 10.08 -27.06
N GLU A 318 -5.29 10.75 -27.88
CA GLU A 318 -5.74 10.21 -29.16
C GLU A 318 -4.56 9.96 -30.12
N LYS A 319 -3.64 10.92 -30.26
CA LYS A 319 -2.43 10.74 -31.09
C LYS A 319 -1.58 9.56 -30.62
N LEU A 320 -1.44 9.37 -29.31
CA LEU A 320 -0.74 8.22 -28.75
C LEU A 320 -1.43 6.90 -29.14
N ILE A 321 -2.76 6.82 -29.02
CA ILE A 321 -3.52 5.61 -29.40
C ILE A 321 -3.43 5.37 -30.92
N GLN A 322 -3.54 6.41 -31.75
CA GLN A 322 -3.44 6.30 -33.20
C GLN A 322 -2.08 5.80 -33.67
N SER A 323 -1.00 6.06 -32.92
CA SER A 323 0.32 5.51 -33.23
C SER A 323 0.38 3.98 -33.15
N PHE A 324 -0.57 3.34 -32.44
CA PHE A 324 -0.68 1.89 -32.29
C PHE A 324 -1.70 1.22 -33.23
N ALA A 325 -2.81 1.89 -33.56
CA ALA A 325 -3.91 1.34 -34.35
C ALA A 325 -4.10 1.94 -35.75
N GLY A 326 -3.36 2.99 -36.12
CA GLY A 326 -3.74 3.84 -37.25
C GLY A 326 -4.96 4.70 -36.92
N LYS A 327 -5.84 4.98 -37.89
CA LYS A 327 -7.03 5.82 -37.65
C LYS A 327 -8.02 5.13 -36.69
N VAL A 328 -8.29 5.76 -35.55
CA VAL A 328 -9.34 5.36 -34.60
C VAL A 328 -10.56 6.25 -34.81
N SER A 329 -11.75 5.70 -34.62
CA SER A 329 -13.00 6.43 -34.75
C SER A 329 -13.09 7.48 -33.63
N THR A 330 -13.15 8.76 -33.98
CA THR A 330 -13.28 9.82 -32.99
C THR A 330 -14.73 9.99 -32.57
N CYS A 331 -14.98 10.07 -31.26
CA CYS A 331 -16.32 10.33 -30.72
C CYS A 331 -16.38 11.76 -30.18
N ASN A 332 -16.94 12.68 -30.98
CA ASN A 332 -17.09 14.11 -30.64
C ASN A 332 -18.08 14.40 -29.47
N ARG A 333 -18.59 13.38 -28.77
CA ARG A 333 -19.65 13.52 -27.75
C ARG A 333 -19.20 13.27 -26.32
N VAL A 334 -17.95 12.86 -26.08
CA VAL A 334 -17.44 12.63 -24.73
C VAL A 334 -16.68 13.87 -24.26
N HIS A 335 -17.11 14.44 -23.13
CA HIS A 335 -16.52 15.67 -22.59
C HIS A 335 -15.52 15.41 -21.45
N ASP A 336 -15.48 14.20 -20.86
CA ASP A 336 -14.54 13.81 -19.80
C ASP A 336 -13.35 13.04 -20.39
N PRO A 337 -12.09 13.52 -20.23
CA PRO A 337 -10.92 12.84 -20.78
C PRO A 337 -10.74 11.38 -20.35
N PRO A 338 -10.95 10.99 -19.07
CA PRO A 338 -10.93 9.59 -18.65
C PRO A 338 -11.85 8.67 -19.45
N ASP A 339 -13.12 9.07 -19.62
CA ASP A 339 -14.10 8.28 -20.37
C ASP A 339 -13.74 8.22 -21.87
N TYR A 340 -13.24 9.33 -22.42
CA TYR A 340 -12.83 9.39 -23.84
C TYR A 340 -11.64 8.48 -24.14
N LEU A 341 -10.54 8.62 -23.38
CA LEU A 341 -9.31 7.88 -23.65
C LEU A 341 -9.42 6.40 -23.28
N SER A 342 -10.16 6.05 -22.23
CA SER A 342 -10.40 4.64 -21.89
C SER A 342 -11.21 3.93 -22.97
N ARG A 343 -12.24 4.57 -23.53
CA ARG A 343 -13.00 4.03 -24.65
C ARG A 343 -12.13 3.79 -25.89
N LEU A 344 -11.35 4.79 -26.31
CA LEU A 344 -10.44 4.64 -27.46
C LEU A 344 -9.41 3.53 -27.23
N PHE A 345 -8.92 3.36 -25.99
CA PHE A 345 -8.03 2.26 -25.63
C PHE A 345 -8.72 0.89 -25.70
N ILE A 346 -9.97 0.79 -25.25
CA ILE A 346 -10.79 -0.42 -25.38
C ILE A 346 -10.98 -0.80 -26.86
N GLU A 347 -11.36 0.17 -27.70
CA GLU A 347 -11.53 -0.04 -29.15
C GLU A 347 -10.23 -0.49 -29.84
N LEU A 348 -9.09 0.14 -29.50
CA LEU A 348 -7.76 -0.31 -29.94
C LEU A 348 -7.51 -1.78 -29.54
N THR A 349 -7.79 -2.12 -28.28
CA THR A 349 -7.52 -3.46 -27.73
C THR A 349 -8.36 -4.51 -28.45
N ILE A 350 -9.64 -4.24 -28.71
CA ILE A 350 -10.54 -5.14 -29.45
C ILE A 350 -10.04 -5.38 -30.87
N LYS A 351 -9.65 -4.32 -31.61
CA LYS A 351 -9.06 -4.45 -32.96
C LYS A 351 -7.80 -5.33 -32.98
N LEU A 352 -6.98 -5.27 -31.94
CA LEU A 352 -5.79 -6.12 -31.82
C LEU A 352 -6.15 -7.58 -31.52
N LEU A 353 -7.21 -7.81 -30.73
CA LEU A 353 -7.73 -9.15 -30.47
C LEU A 353 -8.30 -9.80 -31.73
N ASP A 354 -8.96 -9.03 -32.60
CA ASP A 354 -9.52 -9.52 -33.86
C ASP A 354 -8.42 -9.78 -34.92
N SER A 355 -7.43 -8.88 -35.06
CA SER A 355 -6.33 -9.08 -36.01
C SER A 355 -5.38 -10.23 -35.62
N SER A 356 -5.25 -10.54 -34.33
CA SER A 356 -4.50 -11.73 -33.87
C SER A 356 -5.23 -13.07 -34.12
N ALA A 357 -6.50 -13.05 -34.50
CA ALA A 357 -7.25 -14.25 -34.88
C ALA A 357 -6.83 -14.81 -36.25
N GLU A 358 -6.24 -14.01 -37.12
CA GLU A 358 -5.79 -14.44 -38.47
C GLU A 358 -4.47 -15.23 -38.45
N PHE A 359 -3.73 -15.26 -37.33
CA PHE A 359 -2.43 -15.93 -37.23
C PHE A 359 -2.42 -17.28 -36.50
N ASN A 360 -3.58 -17.81 -36.11
CA ASN A 360 -3.71 -19.13 -35.47
C ASN A 360 -4.79 -20.00 -36.17
N CYS A 361 -4.69 -20.15 -37.49
CA CYS A 361 -5.33 -21.24 -38.24
C CYS A 361 -4.27 -22.16 -38.83
#